data_AF-A0A8T3VMS5-F1
#
_entry.id   AF-A0A8T3VMS5-F1
#
_cell.length_a   1.000
_cell.length_b   1.000
_cell.length_c   1.000
_cell.angle_alpha   90.00
_cell.angle_beta   90.00
_cell.angle_gamma   90.00
#
_symmetry.space_group_name_H-M   'P 1'
#
loop_
_entity.id
_entity.type
_entity.pdbx_description
1 polymer ?
#
loop_
_entity_poly.entity_id
_entity_poly.type
_entity_poly.pdbx_seq_one_letter_code
_entity_poly.pdbx_strand_id
1 'polypeptide(L)'
;MKLAKLGLIKFKTSKKYRELLRQASNTHDPTAKIKHVTIKKENNKYYAVFNIECIHTPDRIIGPRQQIGIDIGCSKLAVLSNRKEIPNLDLTEETEKIIYYQKIMSHHNPKSIRYKEAQKQYNKWYQKLINKRNDYYNKKTANIVKNSCFVAVQNENIHAWKHNKYLSH
;
A
#
# COMPACT_ATOMS: atom_id res chain seq x y z
N MET A 1 -1.14 23.14 -16.02
CA MET A 1 -2.31 22.70 -15.23
C MET A 1 -2.50 23.67 -14.06
N LYS A 2 -3.62 24.41 -13.98
CA LYS A 2 -3.89 25.35 -12.88
C LYS A 2 -4.52 24.56 -11.73
N LEU A 3 -3.77 24.34 -10.65
CA LEU A 3 -4.31 23.70 -9.44
C LEU A 3 -5.34 24.64 -8.79
N ALA A 4 -6.43 24.08 -8.26
CA ALA A 4 -7.38 24.87 -7.49
C ALA A 4 -6.65 25.48 -6.28
N LYS A 5 -6.87 26.77 -6.00
CA LYS A 5 -6.44 27.37 -4.74
C LYS A 5 -7.28 26.76 -3.63
N LEU A 6 -6.74 25.73 -2.97
CA LEU A 6 -7.34 25.15 -1.79
C LEU A 6 -6.98 26.07 -0.61
N GLY A 7 -7.99 26.50 0.15
CA GLY A 7 -7.79 27.24 1.40
C GLY A 7 -7.28 26.32 2.50
N LEU A 8 -7.62 26.62 3.76
CA LEU A 8 -7.30 25.75 4.89
C LEU A 8 -7.95 24.36 4.72
N ILE A 9 -7.13 23.30 4.68
CA ILE A 9 -7.59 21.92 4.55
C ILE A 9 -7.52 21.22 5.92
N LYS A 10 -8.66 20.71 6.39
CA LYS A 10 -8.70 19.83 7.57
C LYS A 10 -8.41 18.39 7.13
N PHE A 11 -7.49 17.73 7.81
CA PHE A 11 -7.18 16.31 7.60
C PHE A 11 -7.07 15.57 8.95
N LYS A 12 -7.32 14.26 8.92
CA LYS A 12 -7.12 13.38 10.08
C LYS A 12 -5.83 12.59 9.88
N THR A 13 -5.02 12.50 10.92
CA THR A 13 -3.80 11.69 10.92
C THR A 13 -3.52 11.16 12.33
N SER A 14 -2.60 10.21 12.46
CA SER A 14 -2.18 9.70 13.77
C SER A 14 -1.47 10.79 14.59
N LYS A 15 -1.51 10.68 15.92
CA LYS A 15 -0.79 11.60 16.82
C LYS A 15 0.70 11.70 16.44
N LYS A 16 1.33 10.55 16.15
CA LYS A 16 2.72 10.44 15.68
C LYS A 16 3.00 11.30 14.45
N TYR A 17 2.20 11.17 13.38
CA TYR A 17 2.42 11.93 12.15
C TYR A 17 2.10 13.42 12.32
N ARG A 18 1.14 13.77 13.18
CA ARG A 18 0.84 15.16 13.51
C ARG A 18 2.01 15.84 14.23
N GLU A 19 2.67 15.14 15.14
CA GLU A 19 3.87 15.62 15.83
C GLU A 19 5.05 15.76 14.88
N LEU A 20 5.28 14.75 14.01
CA LEU A 20 6.31 14.81 12.98
C LEU A 20 6.12 16.01 12.04
N LEU A 21 4.90 16.29 11.59
CA LEU A 21 4.61 17.46 10.75
C LEU A 21 4.85 18.77 11.48
N ARG A 22 4.55 18.83 12.79
CA ARG A 22 4.82 20.03 13.61
C ARG A 22 6.33 20.27 13.76
N GLN A 23 7.10 19.24 14.09
CA GLN A 23 8.56 19.31 14.18
C GLN A 23 9.15 19.73 12.83
N ALA A 24 8.77 19.05 11.75
CA ALA A 24 9.30 19.31 10.41
C ALA A 24 8.92 20.68 9.84
N SER A 25 7.87 21.32 10.38
CA SER A 25 7.49 22.70 10.04
C SER A 25 8.31 23.76 10.77
N ASN A 26 9.00 23.40 11.86
CA ASN A 26 9.86 24.33 12.59
C ASN A 26 11.24 24.38 11.93
N THR A 27 11.58 25.51 11.32
CA THR A 27 12.85 25.70 10.60
C THR A 27 14.10 25.58 11.50
N HIS A 28 13.94 25.78 12.81
CA HIS A 28 15.04 25.72 13.78
C HIS A 28 15.24 24.32 14.39
N ASP A 29 14.35 23.36 14.11
CA ASP A 29 14.46 22.01 14.63
C ASP A 29 15.30 21.13 13.68
N PRO A 30 16.51 20.68 14.08
CA PRO A 30 17.35 19.86 13.21
C PRO A 30 16.85 18.40 13.10
N THR A 31 15.85 17.99 13.89
CA THR A 31 15.42 16.59 13.97
C THR A 31 14.49 16.17 12.84
N ALA A 32 13.80 17.12 12.19
CA ALA A 32 12.93 16.84 11.06
C ALA A 32 12.84 18.03 10.10
N LYS A 33 12.80 17.74 8.80
CA LYS A 33 12.69 18.75 7.74
C LYS A 33 11.83 18.26 6.59
N ILE A 34 10.84 19.06 6.21
CA ILE A 34 10.08 18.82 4.97
C ILE A 34 11.00 19.15 3.79
N LYS A 35 11.35 18.15 2.97
CA LYS A 35 12.16 18.34 1.76
C LYS A 35 11.31 18.92 0.63
N HIS A 36 10.18 18.29 0.36
CA HIS A 36 9.22 18.75 -0.64
C HIS A 36 7.84 18.14 -0.39
N VAL A 37 6.83 18.77 -0.96
CA VAL A 37 5.45 18.30 -0.92
C VAL A 37 4.95 18.10 -2.34
N THR A 38 4.52 16.89 -2.66
CA THR A 38 3.95 16.57 -3.97
C THR A 38 2.44 16.63 -3.90
N ILE A 39 1.84 17.52 -4.69
CA ILE A 39 0.38 17.59 -4.86
C ILE A 39 0.00 16.79 -6.10
N LYS A 40 -0.80 15.73 -5.93
CA LYS A 40 -1.27 14.89 -7.03
C LYS A 40 -2.79 14.75 -7.01
N LYS A 41 -3.36 14.57 -8.21
CA LYS A 41 -4.79 14.26 -8.39
C LYS A 41 -4.92 12.86 -8.96
N GLU A 42 -5.57 11.96 -8.21
CA GLU A 42 -5.83 10.57 -8.63
C GLU A 42 -7.31 10.27 -8.39
N ASN A 43 -8.00 9.75 -9.41
CA ASN A 43 -9.42 9.37 -9.33
C ASN A 43 -10.33 10.47 -8.74
N ASN A 44 -10.16 11.71 -9.21
CA ASN A 44 -10.86 12.91 -8.74
C ASN A 44 -10.65 13.25 -7.25
N LYS A 45 -9.65 12.67 -6.60
CA LYS A 45 -9.20 13.05 -5.26
C LYS A 45 -7.86 13.77 -5.34
N TYR A 46 -7.70 14.79 -4.51
CA TYR A 46 -6.42 15.47 -4.34
C TYR A 46 -5.69 14.87 -3.14
N TYR A 47 -4.38 14.67 -3.30
CA TYR A 47 -3.49 14.18 -2.25
C TYR A 47 -2.31 15.14 -2.12
N ALA A 48 -1.90 15.40 -0.88
CA ALA A 48 -0.64 16.04 -0.55
C ALA A 48 0.27 14.98 0.09
N VAL A 49 1.41 14.71 -0.57
CA VAL A 49 2.40 13.74 -0.10
C VAL A 49 3.60 14.51 0.43
N PHE A 50 3.86 14.38 1.73
CA PHE A 50 4.96 15.06 2.41
C PHE A 50 6.17 14.15 2.46
N ASN A 51 7.27 14.57 1.85
CA ASN A 51 8.57 13.92 1.98
C ASN A 51 9.36 14.62 3.09
N ILE A 52 9.51 13.93 4.22
CA ILE A 52 10.10 14.45 5.44
C ILE A 52 11.36 13.66 5.74
N GLU A 53 12.49 14.35 5.80
CA GLU A 53 13.72 13.81 6.37
C GLU A 53 13.65 13.98 7.88
N CYS A 54 13.93 12.93 8.65
CA CYS A 54 13.95 13.03 10.11
C CYS A 54 14.96 12.07 10.72
N ILE A 55 15.50 12.45 11.88
CA ILE A 55 16.33 11.59 12.69
C ILE A 55 15.41 10.57 13.34
N HIS A 56 15.50 9.33 12.90
CA HIS A 56 14.76 8.23 13.52
C HIS A 56 15.67 7.52 14.51
N THR A 57 15.41 7.70 15.80
CA THR A 57 15.92 6.80 16.83
C THR A 57 14.99 5.58 16.88
N PRO A 58 15.45 4.38 16.47
CA PRO A 58 14.63 3.18 16.58
C PRO A 58 14.31 2.92 18.05
N ASP A 59 13.06 2.54 18.32
CA ASP A 59 12.66 2.14 19.67
C ASP A 59 13.56 1.00 20.14
N ARG A 60 14.09 1.09 21.36
CA ARG A 60 14.85 -0.03 21.95
C ARG A 60 13.95 -1.26 21.99
N ILE A 61 14.45 -2.37 21.43
CA ILE A 61 13.75 -3.65 21.44
C ILE A 61 13.88 -4.21 22.86
N ILE A 62 12.77 -4.22 23.61
CA ILE A 62 12.71 -4.74 24.98
C ILE A 62 11.92 -6.07 24.96
N GLY A 63 12.54 -7.16 25.40
CA GLY A 63 11.91 -8.48 25.62
C GLY A 63 12.32 -9.59 24.64
N PRO A 64 12.08 -10.88 24.98
CA PRO A 64 12.34 -12.00 24.09
C PRO A 64 11.33 -11.99 22.95
N ARG A 65 11.72 -11.45 21.79
CA ARG A 65 10.93 -11.59 20.57
C ARG A 65 11.30 -12.89 19.86
N GLN A 66 10.36 -13.41 19.09
CA GLN A 66 10.58 -14.65 18.34
C GLN A 66 11.53 -14.38 17.16
N GLN A 67 12.39 -15.37 16.87
CA GLN A 67 13.05 -15.46 15.58
C GLN A 67 12.12 -16.23 14.65
N ILE A 68 11.71 -15.62 13.55
CA ILE A 68 10.77 -16.24 12.62
C ILE A 68 11.40 -16.47 11.26
N GLY A 69 11.17 -17.65 10.69
CA GLY A 69 11.35 -17.90 9.26
C GLY A 69 10.04 -17.64 8.53
N ILE A 70 10.10 -17.10 7.32
CA ILE A 70 8.97 -16.89 6.41
C ILE A 70 9.20 -17.73 5.16
N ASP A 71 8.35 -18.71 4.96
CA ASP A 71 8.20 -19.49 3.73
C ASP A 71 7.03 -18.89 2.93
N ILE A 72 7.24 -18.58 1.65
CA ILE A 72 6.27 -17.93 0.77
C ILE A 72 5.64 -19.00 -0.13
N GLY A 73 4.34 -18.88 -0.44
CA GLY A 73 3.66 -19.90 -1.25
C GLY A 73 2.58 -19.35 -2.18
N CYS A 74 2.05 -20.23 -3.05
CA CYS A 74 0.90 -19.92 -3.91
C CYS A 74 -0.44 -20.10 -3.19
N SER A 75 -0.62 -21.20 -2.45
CA SER A 75 -1.89 -21.52 -1.77
C SER A 75 -2.18 -20.61 -0.57
N LYS A 76 -1.13 -20.17 0.11
CA LYS A 76 -1.14 -19.22 1.22
C LYS A 76 -0.05 -18.20 0.96
N LEU A 77 -0.26 -16.96 1.38
CA LEU A 77 0.72 -15.89 1.16
C LEU A 77 2.06 -16.23 1.80
N ALA A 78 2.04 -16.73 3.05
CA ALA A 78 3.23 -17.19 3.73
C ALA A 78 2.90 -18.13 4.90
N VAL A 79 3.84 -18.99 5.27
CA VAL A 79 3.84 -19.80 6.49
C VAL A 79 5.04 -19.39 7.34
N LEU A 80 4.81 -19.14 8.63
CA LEU A 80 5.84 -18.79 9.58
C LEU A 80 6.39 -20.04 10.27
N SER A 81 7.67 -20.03 10.67
CA SER A 81 8.31 -21.14 11.40
C SER A 81 7.62 -21.50 12.73
N ASN A 82 6.82 -20.59 13.30
CA ASN A 82 5.97 -20.83 14.46
C ASN A 82 4.59 -21.44 14.10
N ARG A 83 4.46 -22.01 12.90
CA ARG A 83 3.24 -22.64 12.34
C ARG A 83 2.07 -21.68 12.11
N LYS A 84 2.27 -20.37 12.25
CA LYS A 84 1.24 -19.38 11.90
C LYS A 84 1.18 -19.20 10.40
N GLU A 85 -0.02 -19.30 9.85
CA GLU A 85 -0.26 -19.11 8.43
C GLU A 85 -0.77 -17.70 8.13
N ILE A 86 -0.32 -17.16 7.00
CA ILE A 86 -0.79 -15.91 6.45
C ILE A 86 -1.59 -16.25 5.18
N PRO A 87 -2.92 -16.17 5.22
CA PRO A 87 -3.74 -16.54 4.07
C PRO A 87 -3.58 -15.54 2.93
N ASN A 88 -4.00 -15.95 1.74
CA ASN A 88 -4.16 -15.01 0.63
C ASN A 88 -5.30 -14.03 0.93
N LEU A 89 -5.16 -12.80 0.44
CA LEU A 89 -6.20 -11.79 0.54
C LEU A 89 -7.27 -12.07 -0.51
N ASP A 90 -8.52 -12.22 -0.07
CA ASP A 90 -9.65 -12.28 -0.99
C ASP A 90 -9.88 -10.94 -1.69
N LEU A 91 -9.73 -10.94 -3.02
CA LEU A 91 -9.93 -9.81 -3.92
C LEU A 91 -10.94 -10.13 -5.02
N THR A 92 -11.78 -11.15 -4.83
CA THR A 92 -12.69 -11.69 -5.86
C THR A 92 -13.63 -10.59 -6.38
N GLU A 93 -14.35 -9.91 -5.48
CA GLU A 93 -15.29 -8.84 -5.81
C GLU A 93 -14.61 -7.73 -6.64
N GLU A 94 -13.46 -7.25 -6.17
CA GLU A 94 -12.74 -6.19 -6.88
C GLU A 94 -12.25 -6.64 -8.26
N THR A 95 -11.79 -7.88 -8.37
CA THR A 95 -11.27 -8.46 -9.61
C THR A 95 -12.38 -8.65 -10.64
N GLU A 96 -13.53 -9.19 -10.25
CA GLU A 96 -14.70 -9.35 -11.13
C GLU A 96 -15.18 -8.00 -11.68
N LYS A 97 -15.26 -6.96 -10.83
CA LYS A 97 -15.65 -5.62 -11.28
C LYS A 97 -14.63 -5.02 -12.23
N ILE A 98 -13.34 -5.21 -11.97
CA ILE A 98 -12.27 -4.78 -12.87
C ILE A 98 -12.42 -5.44 -14.24
N ILE A 99 -12.55 -6.76 -14.31
CA ILE A 99 -12.71 -7.52 -15.56
C ILE A 99 -13.98 -7.06 -16.30
N TYR A 100 -15.09 -6.88 -15.57
CA TYR A 100 -16.34 -6.39 -16.14
C TYR A 100 -16.18 -5.03 -16.84
N TYR A 101 -15.57 -4.05 -16.17
CA TYR A 101 -15.38 -2.72 -16.79
C TYR A 101 -14.30 -2.72 -17.88
N GLN A 102 -13.27 -3.57 -17.78
CA GLN A 102 -12.31 -3.77 -18.88
C GLN A 102 -13.01 -4.31 -20.13
N LYS A 103 -13.92 -5.28 -19.99
CA LYS A 103 -14.73 -5.80 -21.09
C LYS A 103 -15.65 -4.73 -21.68
N ILE A 104 -16.26 -3.87 -20.87
CA ILE A 104 -17.06 -2.75 -21.42
C ILE A 104 -16.17 -1.81 -22.22
N MET A 105 -15.00 -1.44 -21.67
CA MET A 105 -14.05 -0.55 -22.33
C MET A 105 -13.54 -1.11 -23.66
N SER A 106 -13.31 -2.42 -23.77
CA SER A 106 -12.81 -3.04 -25.01
C SER A 106 -13.83 -2.99 -26.15
N HIS A 107 -15.14 -2.95 -25.85
CA HIS A 107 -16.20 -2.88 -26.85
C HIS A 107 -16.59 -1.45 -27.25
N HIS A 108 -16.01 -0.42 -26.63
CA HIS A 108 -16.38 0.98 -26.86
C HIS A 108 -15.19 1.80 -27.37
N ASN A 109 -15.46 2.76 -28.25
CA ASN A 109 -14.45 3.71 -28.70
C ASN A 109 -13.92 4.53 -27.49
N PRO A 110 -12.59 4.63 -27.29
CA PRO A 110 -11.97 5.38 -26.19
C PRO A 110 -12.46 6.82 -25.98
N LYS A 111 -12.93 7.48 -27.05
CA LYS A 111 -13.43 8.86 -26.97
C LYS A 111 -14.91 8.96 -26.57
N SER A 112 -15.66 7.86 -26.63
CA SER A 112 -17.10 7.83 -26.34
C SER A 112 -17.40 8.09 -24.86
N ILE A 113 -18.60 8.62 -24.58
CA ILE A 113 -19.07 8.88 -23.21
C ILE A 113 -19.10 7.58 -22.40
N ARG A 114 -19.66 6.50 -22.97
CA ARG A 114 -19.74 5.18 -22.34
C ARG A 114 -18.37 4.61 -21.96
N TYR A 115 -17.36 4.77 -22.82
CA TYR A 115 -15.99 4.38 -22.48
C TYR A 115 -15.46 5.16 -21.28
N LYS A 116 -15.62 6.49 -21.27
CA LYS A 116 -15.14 7.34 -20.18
C LYS A 116 -15.82 7.01 -18.84
N GLU A 117 -17.12 6.70 -18.87
CA GLU A 117 -17.85 6.24 -17.69
C GLU A 117 -17.34 4.90 -17.18
N ALA A 118 -17.16 3.92 -18.07
CA ALA A 118 -16.59 2.62 -17.73
C ALA A 118 -15.16 2.75 -17.18
N GLN A 119 -14.32 3.60 -17.79
CA GLN A 119 -12.95 3.88 -17.33
C GLN A 119 -12.92 4.49 -15.94
N LYS A 120 -13.85 5.41 -15.62
CA LYS A 120 -13.98 5.98 -14.28
C LYS A 120 -14.30 4.89 -13.25
N GLN A 121 -15.20 3.96 -13.59
CA GLN A 121 -15.57 2.86 -12.71
C GLN A 121 -14.43 1.84 -12.54
N TYR A 122 -13.76 1.47 -13.64
CA TYR A 122 -12.56 0.66 -13.62
C TYR A 122 -11.51 1.24 -12.66
N ASN A 123 -11.18 2.52 -12.82
CA ASN A 123 -10.19 3.19 -11.97
C ASN A 123 -10.60 3.20 -10.49
N LYS A 124 -11.89 3.38 -10.19
CA LYS A 124 -12.43 3.32 -8.82
C LYS A 124 -12.21 1.94 -8.20
N TRP A 125 -12.56 0.87 -8.90
CA TRP A 125 -12.41 -0.51 -8.42
C TRP A 125 -10.95 -0.92 -8.32
N TYR A 126 -10.13 -0.53 -9.30
CA TYR A 126 -8.69 -0.74 -9.28
C TYR A 126 -8.02 -0.08 -8.06
N GLN A 127 -8.43 1.15 -7.73
CA GLN A 127 -7.94 1.81 -6.51
C GLN A 127 -8.41 1.10 -5.23
N LYS A 128 -9.65 0.59 -5.20
CA LYS A 128 -10.15 -0.19 -4.05
C LYS A 128 -9.29 -1.44 -3.86
N LEU A 129 -8.98 -2.15 -4.94
CA LEU A 129 -8.11 -3.34 -4.93
C LEU A 129 -6.72 -3.01 -4.38
N ILE A 130 -6.07 -1.97 -4.90
CA ILE A 130 -4.74 -1.54 -4.44
C ILE A 130 -4.77 -1.18 -2.96
N ASN A 131 -5.76 -0.40 -2.53
CA ASN A 131 -5.87 0.03 -1.13
C ASN A 131 -6.08 -1.17 -0.19
N LYS A 132 -6.96 -2.10 -0.56
CA LYS A 132 -7.23 -3.33 0.22
C LYS A 132 -5.99 -4.20 0.33
N ARG A 133 -5.26 -4.38 -0.78
CA ARG A 133 -3.99 -5.11 -0.82
C ARG A 133 -2.91 -4.48 0.06
N ASN A 134 -2.70 -3.16 -0.07
CA ASN A 134 -1.71 -2.44 0.72
C ASN A 134 -2.04 -2.45 2.22
N ASP A 135 -3.30 -2.26 2.59
CA ASP A 135 -3.75 -2.34 3.98
C ASP A 135 -3.48 -3.72 4.58
N TYR A 136 -3.81 -4.78 3.84
CA TYR A 136 -3.55 -6.16 4.25
C TYR A 136 -2.06 -6.40 4.50
N TYR A 137 -1.20 -6.08 3.52
CA TYR A 137 0.24 -6.28 3.64
C TYR A 137 0.85 -5.45 4.77
N ASN A 138 0.51 -4.17 4.86
CA ASN A 138 1.02 -3.30 5.92
C ASN A 138 0.65 -3.81 7.31
N LYS A 139 -0.58 -4.30 7.51
CA LYS A 139 -1.00 -4.91 8.78
C LYS A 139 -0.23 -6.18 9.10
N LYS A 140 -0.01 -7.06 8.12
CA LYS A 140 0.75 -8.30 8.32
C LYS A 140 2.23 -8.02 8.62
N THR A 141 2.88 -7.18 7.82
CA THR A 141 4.27 -6.78 8.04
C THR A 141 4.46 -6.07 9.37
N ALA A 142 3.57 -5.13 9.73
CA ALA A 142 3.64 -4.46 11.02
C ALA A 142 3.48 -5.43 12.19
N ASN A 143 2.58 -6.43 12.07
CA ASN A 143 2.43 -7.47 13.09
C ASN A 143 3.69 -8.34 13.23
N ILE A 144 4.30 -8.74 12.11
CA ILE A 144 5.54 -9.51 12.10
C ILE A 144 6.67 -8.71 12.77
N VAL A 145 6.97 -7.52 12.27
CA VAL A 145 8.10 -6.70 12.76
C VAL A 145 7.94 -6.32 14.23
N LYS A 146 6.71 -6.05 14.69
CA LYS A 146 6.45 -5.72 16.09
C LYS A 146 6.73 -6.89 17.04
N ASN A 147 6.55 -8.14 16.58
CA ASN A 147 6.63 -9.33 17.43
C ASN A 147 7.92 -10.16 17.23
N SER A 148 8.77 -9.77 16.27
CA SER A 148 10.01 -10.49 15.95
C SER A 148 11.25 -9.64 16.23
N CYS A 149 12.34 -10.29 16.66
CA CYS A 149 13.68 -9.67 16.74
C CYS A 149 14.52 -10.00 15.50
N PHE A 150 14.23 -11.12 14.86
CA PHE A 150 14.90 -11.59 13.66
C PHE A 150 13.87 -12.20 12.71
N VAL A 151 14.01 -11.89 11.43
CA VAL A 151 13.14 -12.39 10.36
C VAL A 151 14.02 -12.92 9.25
N ALA A 152 14.01 -14.24 9.04
CA ALA A 152 14.58 -14.85 7.84
C ALA A 152 13.46 -15.03 6.81
N VAL A 153 13.73 -14.64 5.56
CA VAL A 153 12.78 -14.80 4.45
C VAL A 153 13.43 -15.67 3.40
N GLN A 154 12.68 -16.63 2.86
CA GLN A 154 13.17 -17.47 1.78
C GLN A 154 13.52 -16.64 0.55
N ASN A 155 14.64 -16.99 -0.08
CA ASN A 155 15.10 -16.35 -1.31
C ASN A 155 14.68 -17.21 -2.50
N GLU A 156 13.55 -16.87 -3.14
CA GLU A 156 13.00 -17.64 -4.26
C GLU A 156 12.85 -16.79 -5.52
N ASN A 157 12.95 -17.45 -6.68
CA ASN A 157 12.63 -16.82 -7.95
C ASN A 157 11.10 -16.85 -8.21
N ILE A 158 10.39 -15.97 -7.50
CA ILE A 158 8.92 -15.84 -7.60
C ILE A 158 8.48 -15.47 -9.03
N HIS A 159 9.35 -14.82 -9.83
CA HIS A 159 9.05 -14.54 -11.23
C HIS A 159 8.94 -15.81 -12.09
N ALA A 160 9.72 -16.84 -11.77
CA ALA A 160 9.64 -18.14 -12.44
C ALA A 160 8.30 -18.85 -12.17
N TRP A 161 7.67 -18.60 -11.02
CA TRP A 161 6.40 -19.25 -10.65
C TRP A 161 5.24 -18.85 -11.55
N LYS A 162 5.21 -17.60 -12.03
CA LYS A 162 4.14 -17.09 -12.91
C LYS A 162 4.04 -17.82 -14.25
N HIS A 163 5.12 -18.45 -14.70
CA HIS A 163 5.19 -19.17 -15.98
C HIS A 163 5.09 -20.69 -15.79
N ASN A 164 5.06 -21.15 -14.54
CA ASN A 164 5.00 -22.56 -14.22
C ASN A 164 3.55 -23.04 -14.20
N LYS A 165 3.15 -23.77 -15.25
CA LYS A 165 1.79 -24.32 -15.42
C LYS A 165 1.30 -25.19 -14.26
N TYR A 166 2.22 -25.74 -13.45
CA TYR A 166 1.90 -26.57 -12.29
C TYR A 166 1.63 -25.78 -10.99
N LEU A 167 1.93 -24.48 -10.98
CA LEU A 167 1.74 -23.57 -9.84
C LEU A 167 0.78 -22.42 -10.14
N SER A 168 0.39 -22.24 -11.41
CA SER A 168 -0.59 -21.25 -11.87
C SER A 168 -1.99 -21.86 -11.93
N HIS A 169 -2.64 -21.98 -10.78
CA HIS A 169 -4.07 -22.29 -10.67
C HIS A 169 -4.79 -21.14 -9.97
#